data_AF-A0A2P7R4C8-F1
#
_entry.id   AF-A0A2P7R4C8-F1
#
_cell.length_a   1.000
_cell.length_b   1.000
_cell.length_c   1.000
_cell.angle_alpha   90.00
_cell.angle_beta   90.00
_cell.angle_gamma   90.00
#
_symmetry.space_group_name_H-M   'P 1'
#
loop_
_entity.id
_entity.type
_entity.pdbx_description
1 polymer ?
#
loop_
_entity_poly.entity_id
_entity_poly.type
_entity_poly.pdbx_seq_one_letter_code
_entity_poly.pdbx_strand_id
1 'polypeptide(L)'
;MIFELQRTLGEDRQQLRYLAAYKRKSAADAASWVRSEYLDSGWIPATAPRSALPAAINIERLYQALLVSLLPIPAIAGESMDEAIVRLGRLRKLDKQMAALRKKIGTEKQFKRKVELHRELKALQHEQSTLSQTEGAGAS
;
A
#
# COMPACT_ATOMS: atom_id res chain seq x y z
N MET A 1 -10.42 8.17 7.53
CA MET A 1 -11.44 8.87 6.70
C MET A 1 -11.53 8.15 5.37
N ILE A 2 -12.74 8.04 4.80
CA ILE A 2 -13.00 7.37 3.51
C ILE A 2 -13.81 8.35 2.64
N PHE A 3 -13.46 8.43 1.36
CA PHE A 3 -14.09 9.30 0.36
C PHE A 3 -14.41 8.49 -0.90
N GLU A 4 -15.48 8.87 -1.59
CA GLU A 4 -15.80 8.42 -2.94
C GLU A 4 -15.48 9.57 -3.90
N LEU A 5 -14.61 9.32 -4.87
CA LEU A 5 -14.29 10.26 -5.95
C LEU A 5 -14.99 9.77 -7.21
N GLN A 6 -15.62 10.67 -7.95
CA GLN A 6 -16.27 10.38 -9.22
C GLN A 6 -15.61 11.18 -10.34
N ARG A 7 -15.47 10.58 -11.51
CA ARG A 7 -15.02 11.26 -12.73
C ARG A 7 -15.83 10.80 -13.93
N THR A 8 -15.98 11.69 -14.91
CA THR A 8 -16.66 11.42 -16.18
C THR A 8 -15.64 11.39 -17.31
N LEU A 9 -15.67 10.35 -18.15
CA LEU A 9 -14.76 10.10 -19.27
C LEU A 9 -15.54 10.08 -20.60
N GLY A 10 -15.80 11.26 -21.16
CA GLY A 10 -16.67 11.42 -22.34
C GLY A 10 -18.14 11.47 -21.95
N GLU A 11 -19.06 11.34 -22.92
CA GLU A 11 -20.47 11.68 -22.70
C GLU A 11 -21.18 10.79 -21.67
N ASP A 12 -20.83 9.49 -21.54
CA ASP A 12 -21.57 8.57 -20.64
C ASP A 12 -20.72 7.59 -19.80
N ARG A 13 -19.38 7.71 -19.79
CA ARG A 13 -18.55 6.79 -18.97
C ARG A 13 -18.18 7.41 -17.64
N GLN A 14 -18.95 7.11 -16.61
CA GLN A 14 -18.61 7.46 -15.24
C GLN A 14 -17.73 6.39 -14.59
N GLN A 15 -16.75 6.86 -13.83
CA GLN A 15 -15.90 6.03 -12.98
C GLN A 15 -15.88 6.58 -11.57
N LEU A 16 -15.74 5.69 -10.60
CA LEU A 16 -15.55 6.04 -9.21
C LEU A 16 -14.28 5.42 -8.63
N ARG A 17 -13.78 6.00 -7.56
CA ARG A 17 -12.63 5.49 -6.80
C ARG A 17 -12.86 5.76 -5.33
N TYR A 18 -12.65 4.74 -4.50
CA TYR A 18 -12.63 4.91 -3.06
C TYR A 18 -11.23 5.32 -2.62
N LEU A 19 -11.14 6.35 -1.77
CA LEU A 19 -9.90 6.87 -1.23
C LEU A 19 -10.01 6.88 0.30
N ALA A 20 -9.05 6.26 0.98
CA ALA A 20 -9.03 6.24 2.43
C ALA A 20 -7.64 6.57 2.98
N ALA A 21 -7.61 7.06 4.22
CA ALA A 21 -6.37 7.19 4.98
C ALA A 21 -6.62 6.69 6.40
N TYR A 22 -5.74 5.81 6.87
CA TYR A 22 -5.73 5.34 8.24
C TYR A 22 -5.29 6.49 9.16
N LYS A 23 -6.04 6.70 10.24
CA LYS A 23 -5.76 7.74 11.23
C LYS A 23 -5.32 7.03 12.50
N ARG A 24 -4.12 7.32 12.97
CA ARG A 24 -3.54 6.71 14.16
C ARG A 24 -2.85 7.75 15.03
N LYS A 25 -2.59 7.40 16.29
CA LYS A 25 -1.68 8.20 17.12
C LYS A 25 -0.26 8.08 16.56
N SER A 26 0.52 9.16 16.64
CA SER A 26 1.91 9.11 16.22
C SER A 26 2.68 8.17 17.13
N ALA A 27 3.56 7.37 16.54
CA ALA A 27 4.50 6.54 17.31
C ALA A 27 5.61 7.38 17.96
N ALA A 28 5.88 8.59 17.44
CA ALA A 28 6.90 9.50 17.96
C ALA A 28 6.35 10.46 19.03
N ASP A 29 5.03 10.70 19.04
CA ASP A 29 4.37 11.60 19.97
C ASP A 29 2.90 11.19 20.17
N ALA A 30 2.61 10.57 21.30
CA ALA A 30 1.28 10.02 21.57
C ALA A 30 0.15 11.08 21.63
N ALA A 31 0.49 12.38 21.72
CA ALA A 31 -0.46 13.47 21.70
C ALA A 31 -0.87 13.90 20.27
N SER A 32 -0.07 13.58 19.25
CA SER A 32 -0.34 13.94 17.86
C SER A 32 -1.00 12.80 17.07
N TRP A 33 -1.96 13.16 16.22
CA TRP A 33 -2.59 12.23 15.28
C TRP A 33 -1.92 12.32 13.93
N VAL A 34 -1.46 11.19 13.41
CA VAL A 34 -0.88 11.08 12.07
C VAL A 34 -1.80 10.32 11.13
N ARG A 35 -1.69 10.64 9.86
CA ARG A 35 -2.41 9.96 8.78
C ARG A 35 -1.43 9.14 7.97
N SER A 36 -1.84 7.94 7.58
CA SER A 36 -1.10 7.17 6.58
C SER A 36 -1.11 7.91 5.24
N GLU A 37 -0.22 7.50 4.34
CA GLU A 37 -0.43 7.75 2.92
C GLU A 37 -1.80 7.18 2.49
N TYR A 38 -2.40 7.77 1.46
CA TYR A 38 -3.71 7.32 0.99
C TYR A 38 -3.66 5.90 0.42
N LEU A 39 -4.73 5.17 0.68
CA LEU A 39 -5.10 3.87 0.11
C LEU A 39 -6.25 4.07 -0.85
N ASP A 40 -6.32 3.27 -1.91
CA ASP A 40 -7.37 3.41 -2.89
C ASP A 40 -7.70 2.13 -3.65
N SER A 41 -8.92 2.07 -4.16
CA SER A 41 -9.45 0.95 -4.94
C SER A 41 -9.01 0.95 -6.42
N GLY A 42 -8.25 1.94 -6.87
CA GLY A 42 -8.19 2.30 -8.28
C GLY A 42 -9.53 2.85 -8.81
N TRP A 43 -9.56 3.20 -10.10
CA TRP A 43 -10.77 3.62 -10.79
C TRP A 43 -11.59 2.41 -11.24
N ILE A 44 -12.85 2.34 -10.83
CA ILE A 44 -13.80 1.30 -11.24
C ILE A 44 -15.00 1.94 -11.95
N PRO A 45 -15.71 1.20 -12.82
CA PRO A 45 -16.94 1.70 -13.45
C PRO A 45 -17.96 2.11 -12.40
N ALA A 46 -18.64 3.24 -12.59
CA ALA A 46 -19.68 3.68 -11.65
C ALA A 46 -20.89 2.73 -11.60
N THR A 47 -21.07 1.94 -12.65
CA THR A 47 -22.09 0.88 -12.75
C THR A 47 -21.68 -0.44 -12.10
N ALA A 48 -20.44 -0.56 -11.60
CA ALA A 48 -19.99 -1.77 -10.93
C ALA A 48 -20.88 -2.06 -9.70
N PRO A 49 -21.23 -3.33 -9.46
CA PRO A 49 -22.05 -3.68 -8.30
C PRO A 49 -21.34 -3.26 -7.02
N ARG A 50 -22.08 -2.66 -6.10
CA ARG A 50 -21.54 -2.28 -4.78
C ARG A 50 -21.29 -3.55 -3.97
N SER A 51 -20.08 -3.70 -3.46
CA SER A 51 -19.76 -4.75 -2.51
C SER A 51 -20.57 -4.57 -1.23
N ALA A 52 -21.04 -5.66 -0.65
CA ALA A 52 -21.67 -5.64 0.67
C ALA A 52 -20.68 -5.10 1.72
N LEU A 53 -21.21 -4.40 2.73
CA LEU A 53 -20.40 -3.95 3.84
C LEU A 53 -19.81 -5.16 4.57
N PRO A 54 -18.52 -5.12 4.97
CA PRO A 54 -17.93 -6.17 5.79
C PRO A 54 -18.73 -6.37 7.08
N ALA A 55 -18.96 -7.62 7.45
CA ALA A 55 -19.55 -7.94 8.74
C ALA A 55 -18.64 -7.44 9.86
N ALA A 56 -19.17 -6.61 10.75
CA ALA A 56 -18.42 -6.03 11.84
C ALA A 56 -19.31 -5.84 13.07
N ILE A 57 -18.75 -6.15 14.23
CA ILE A 57 -19.44 -6.06 15.52
C ILE A 57 -19.55 -4.62 16.05
N ASN A 58 -18.76 -3.69 15.50
CA ASN A 58 -18.78 -2.27 15.86
C ASN A 58 -18.17 -1.42 14.73
N ILE A 59 -18.30 -0.09 14.87
CA ILE A 59 -17.85 0.88 13.86
C ILE A 59 -16.33 0.87 13.65
N GLU A 60 -15.56 0.58 14.69
CA GLU A 60 -14.10 0.52 14.62
C GLU A 60 -13.64 -0.67 13.77
N ARG A 61 -14.22 -1.86 14.00
CA ARG A 61 -13.96 -3.05 13.20
C ARG A 61 -14.43 -2.89 11.77
N LEU A 62 -15.57 -2.23 11.54
CA LEU A 62 -16.03 -1.90 10.19
C LEU A 62 -15.02 -1.00 9.48
N TYR A 63 -14.55 0.05 10.15
CA TYR A 63 -13.55 0.95 9.61
C TYR A 63 -12.24 0.24 9.25
N GLN A 64 -11.74 -0.63 10.14
CA GLN A 64 -10.55 -1.44 9.86
C GLN A 64 -10.77 -2.36 8.65
N ALA A 65 -11.90 -3.07 8.58
CA ALA A 65 -12.21 -3.98 7.48
C ALA A 65 -12.30 -3.24 6.12
N LEU A 66 -12.88 -2.04 6.09
CA LEU A 66 -12.91 -1.21 4.90
C LEU A 66 -11.50 -0.78 4.47
N LEU A 67 -10.63 -0.40 5.42
CA LEU A 67 -9.24 -0.06 5.10
C LEU A 67 -8.45 -1.26 4.57
N VAL A 68 -8.64 -2.45 5.16
CA VAL A 68 -8.01 -3.68 4.68
C VAL A 68 -8.40 -3.97 3.23
N SER A 69 -9.66 -3.75 2.87
CA SER A 69 -10.12 -3.94 1.47
C SER A 69 -9.46 -2.99 0.45
N LEU A 70 -8.87 -1.88 0.92
CA LEU A 70 -8.16 -0.90 0.09
C LEU A 70 -6.64 -1.07 0.13
N LEU A 71 -6.12 -2.05 0.88
CA LEU A 71 -4.68 -2.31 0.90
C LEU A 71 -4.23 -2.83 -0.47
N PRO A 72 -3.18 -2.24 -1.07
CA PRO A 72 -2.62 -2.73 -2.33
C PRO A 72 -1.71 -3.96 -2.11
N ILE A 73 -1.73 -4.54 -0.91
CA ILE A 73 -0.94 -5.68 -0.48
C ILE A 73 -1.86 -6.65 0.25
N PRO A 74 -1.60 -7.97 0.17
CA PRO A 74 -2.38 -8.94 0.93
C PRO A 74 -2.25 -8.66 2.43
N ALA A 75 -3.37 -8.75 3.13
CA ALA A 75 -3.40 -8.70 4.59
C ALA A 75 -2.84 -10.00 5.17
N ILE A 76 -2.05 -9.89 6.23
CA ILE A 76 -1.52 -11.04 6.95
C ILE A 76 -2.45 -11.35 8.13
N ALA A 77 -2.74 -12.64 8.36
CA ALA A 77 -3.58 -13.05 9.48
C ALA A 77 -2.93 -12.64 10.81
N GLY A 78 -3.70 -12.00 11.70
CA GLY A 78 -3.21 -11.50 12.99
C GLY A 78 -2.44 -10.18 12.91
N GLU A 79 -2.13 -9.66 11.72
CA GLU A 79 -1.48 -8.36 11.54
C GLU A 79 -2.45 -7.23 11.90
N SER A 80 -2.00 -6.32 12.75
CA SER A 80 -2.72 -5.09 13.07
C SER A 80 -2.71 -4.13 11.88
N MET A 81 -3.70 -3.22 11.81
CA MET A 81 -3.71 -2.18 10.78
C MET A 81 -2.44 -1.31 10.81
N ASP A 82 -1.89 -1.07 12.00
CA ASP A 82 -0.64 -0.33 12.18
C ASP A 82 0.57 -1.03 11.55
N GLU A 83 0.70 -2.34 11.76
CA GLU A 83 1.75 -3.17 11.14
C GLU A 83 1.60 -3.19 9.62
N ALA A 84 0.38 -3.39 9.12
CA ALA A 84 0.09 -3.39 7.69
C ALA A 84 0.48 -2.05 7.02
N ILE A 85 0.18 -0.93 7.66
CA ILE A 85 0.55 0.41 7.16
C ILE A 85 2.06 0.63 7.21
N VAL A 86 2.75 0.17 8.25
CA VAL A 86 4.21 0.25 8.34
C VAL A 86 4.87 -0.61 7.26
N ARG A 87 4.39 -1.84 7.05
CA ARG A 87 4.86 -2.75 6.00
C ARG A 87 4.65 -2.14 4.61
N LEU A 88 3.46 -1.59 4.35
CA LEU A 88 3.18 -0.87 3.10
C LEU A 88 4.14 0.30 2.88
N GLY A 89 4.41 1.09 3.92
CA GLY A 89 5.36 2.20 3.85
C GLY A 89 6.78 1.75 3.50
N ARG A 90 7.25 0.62 4.07
CA ARG A 90 8.55 0.02 3.73
C ARG A 90 8.59 -0.46 2.28
N LEU A 91 7.55 -1.17 1.82
CA LEU A 91 7.45 -1.63 0.44
C LEU A 91 7.49 -0.47 -0.55
N ARG A 92 6.71 0.60 -0.31
CA ARG A 92 6.73 1.82 -1.15
C ARG A 92 8.11 2.50 -1.18
N LYS A 93 8.86 2.46 -0.08
CA LYS A 93 10.23 3.00 -0.02
C LYS A 93 11.19 2.15 -0.86
N LEU A 94 11.11 0.83 -0.76
CA LEU A 94 11.89 -0.10 -1.59
C LEU A 94 11.58 0.09 -3.08
N ASP A 95 10.31 0.20 -3.46
CA ASP A 95 9.89 0.45 -4.84
C ASP A 95 10.53 1.74 -5.41
N LYS A 96 10.50 2.83 -4.63
CA LYS A 96 11.14 4.11 -5.02
C LYS A 96 12.65 3.95 -5.19
N GLN A 97 13.33 3.24 -4.29
CA GLN A 97 14.77 3.00 -4.38
C GLN A 97 15.13 2.13 -5.60
N MET A 98 14.36 1.07 -5.84
CA MET A 98 14.53 0.19 -7.00
C MET A 98 14.29 0.94 -8.31
N ALA A 99 13.27 1.81 -8.39
CA ALA A 99 13.02 2.65 -9.56
C ALA A 99 14.21 3.61 -9.83
N ALA A 100 14.76 4.22 -8.78
CA ALA A 100 15.94 5.08 -8.90
C ALA A 100 17.18 4.29 -9.38
N LEU A 101 17.43 3.09 -8.85
CA LEU A 101 18.52 2.23 -9.30
C LEU A 101 18.35 1.78 -10.74
N ARG A 102 17.14 1.35 -11.14
CA ARG A 102 16.84 0.97 -12.54
C ARG A 102 17.13 2.11 -13.51
N LYS A 103 16.77 3.35 -13.14
CA LYS A 103 17.11 4.54 -13.93
C LYS A 103 18.63 4.73 -14.05
N LYS A 104 19.37 4.64 -12.94
CA LYS A 104 20.84 4.75 -12.91
C LYS A 104 21.51 3.69 -13.79
N ILE A 105 21.06 2.44 -13.68
CA ILE A 105 21.55 1.32 -14.50
C ILE A 105 21.36 1.58 -16.00
N GLY A 106 20.23 2.16 -16.40
CA GLY A 106 19.94 2.47 -17.80
C GLY A 106 20.81 3.59 -18.38
N THR A 107 21.26 4.52 -17.53
CA THR A 107 22.13 5.64 -17.94
C THR A 107 23.63 5.35 -17.80
N GLU A 108 24.00 4.31 -17.08
CA GLU A 108 25.41 3.97 -16.78
C GLU A 108 26.11 3.32 -17.98
N LYS A 109 27.29 3.86 -18.33
CA LYS A 109 28.10 3.39 -19.47
C LYS A 109 29.17 2.39 -19.03
N GLN A 110 29.68 2.50 -17.80
CA GLN A 110 30.74 1.64 -17.30
C GLN A 110 30.20 0.27 -16.86
N PHE A 111 30.69 -0.80 -17.49
CA PHE A 111 30.24 -2.16 -17.19
C PHE A 111 30.43 -2.55 -15.71
N LYS A 112 31.60 -2.25 -15.12
CA LYS A 112 31.87 -2.55 -13.70
C LYS A 112 30.86 -1.88 -12.77
N ARG A 113 30.58 -0.60 -12.99
CA ARG A 113 29.61 0.16 -12.21
C ARG A 113 28.19 -0.35 -12.39
N LYS A 114 27.82 -0.75 -13.62
CA LYS A 114 26.54 -1.38 -13.91
C LYS A 114 26.37 -2.69 -13.13
N VAL A 115 27.41 -3.53 -13.07
CA VAL A 115 27.38 -4.78 -12.27
C VAL A 115 27.15 -4.49 -10.79
N GLU A 116 27.80 -3.49 -10.20
CA GLU A 116 27.57 -3.07 -8.81
C GLU A 116 26.11 -2.64 -8.58
N LEU A 117 25.57 -1.77 -9.42
CA LEU A 117 24.18 -1.32 -9.34
C LEU A 117 23.18 -2.47 -9.50
N HIS A 118 23.48 -3.46 -10.34
CA HIS A 118 22.66 -4.67 -10.47
C HIS A 118 22.72 -5.55 -9.22
N ARG A 119 23.85 -5.59 -8.48
CA ARG A 119 23.94 -6.30 -7.19
C ARG A 119 23.08 -5.60 -6.14
N GLU A 120 23.16 -4.28 -6.04
CA GLU A 120 22.30 -3.49 -5.15
C GLU A 120 20.81 -3.71 -5.46
N LEU A 121 20.44 -3.69 -6.75
CA LEU A 121 19.06 -3.95 -7.17
C LEU A 121 18.59 -5.34 -6.75
N LYS A 122 19.43 -6.38 -6.91
CA LYS A 122 19.11 -7.75 -6.47
C LYS A 122 18.91 -7.84 -4.96
N ALA A 123 19.72 -7.13 -4.16
CA ALA A 123 19.58 -7.11 -2.71
C ALA A 123 18.23 -6.49 -2.29
N LEU A 124 17.84 -5.36 -2.88
CA LEU A 124 16.53 -4.74 -2.59
C LEU A 124 15.36 -5.60 -3.05
N GLN A 125 15.49 -6.29 -4.18
CA GLN A 125 14.47 -7.25 -4.64
C GLN A 125 14.29 -8.42 -3.67
N HIS A 126 15.39 -8.92 -3.11
CA HIS A 126 15.33 -9.95 -2.07
C HIS A 126 14.62 -9.43 -0.82
N GLU A 127 14.99 -8.26 -0.31
CA GLU A 127 14.32 -7.64 0.84
C GLU A 127 12.81 -7.45 0.62
N GLN A 128 12.41 -6.96 -0.56
CA GLN A 128 11.01 -6.82 -0.94
C GLN A 128 10.27 -8.17 -0.97
N SER A 129 10.90 -9.22 -1.48
CA SER A 129 10.31 -10.57 -1.48
C SER A 129 10.09 -11.09 -0.06
N THR A 130 11.07 -10.91 0.83
CA THR A 130 10.94 -11.31 2.25
C THR A 130 9.81 -10.55 2.96
N LEU A 131 9.68 -9.23 2.73
CA LEU A 131 8.63 -8.38 3.32
C LEU A 131 7.23 -8.67 2.77
N SER A 132 7.11 -9.16 1.54
CA SER A 132 5.83 -9.54 0.94
C SER A 132 5.42 -10.97 1.28
N GLN A 133 6.39 -11.83 1.58
CA GLN A 133 6.21 -13.24 1.94
C GLN A 133 6.24 -13.51 3.44
N THR A 134 6.19 -12.50 4.32
CA THR A 134 6.22 -12.74 5.77
C THR A 134 4.94 -13.46 6.21
N GLU A 135 4.99 -14.79 6.14
CA GLU A 135 4.06 -15.73 6.76
C GLU A 135 3.98 -15.41 8.26
N GLY A 136 2.79 -15.59 8.84
CA GLY A 136 2.51 -15.34 10.25
C GLY A 136 3.31 -16.25 11.21
N ALA A 137 4.61 -16.03 11.33
CA ALA A 137 5.47 -16.62 12.34
C ALA A 137 5.43 -15.73 13.59
N GLY A 138 4.36 -15.85 14.37
CA GLY A 138 4.21 -15.06 15.59
C GLY A 138 2.88 -15.26 16.31
N ALA A 139 2.48 -16.51 16.55
CA ALA A 139 1.49 -16.82 17.58
C ALA A 139 1.77 -18.22 18.15
N SER A 140 2.48 -18.26 19.28
CA SER A 140 2.45 -19.34 20.26
C SER A 140 2.24 -18.69 21.62
#